data_AF-A0A1W9X7Y6-F1
#
_entry.id   AF-A0A1W9X7Y6-F1
#
_cell.length_a   1.000
_cell.length_b   1.000
_cell.length_c   1.000
_cell.angle_alpha   90.00
_cell.angle_beta   90.00
_cell.angle_gamma   90.00
#
_symmetry.space_group_name_H-M   'P 1'
#
loop_
_entity.id
_entity.type
_entity.pdbx_description
1 polymer ?
#
loop_
_entity_poly.entity_id
_entity_poly.type
_entity_poly.pdbx_seq_one_letter_code
_entity_poly.pdbx_strand_id
1 'polypeptide(L)'
;MLIPEKIQNFYDANLKSKLETLEEQRKAIVRKVKLLIGGYIVLMVALIMMLFAIPEAWFLSIFGMILVTIGLVYFYKKLVSPYKTNFKKEIVSRIVTFMDDNLIYSPENKITLYEFTSSRLPEYWLLPRVRRRGFFNNWGWESDRWGSTVIYRSGEIDRWSGEDYVEGLLGSTAVKFSEVHAQYKEISEYCCDEEGNMETSTTYHTIFDGLFF
;
A
#
# COMPACT_ATOMS: atom_id res chain seq x y z
N MET A 1 -35.55 12.06 -15.09
CA MET A 1 -34.58 12.09 -16.21
C MET A 1 -33.72 13.35 -16.06
N LEU A 2 -32.79 13.40 -15.08
CA LEU A 2 -32.07 14.66 -14.72
C LEU A 2 -30.68 14.46 -14.08
N ILE A 3 -30.34 13.26 -13.58
CA ILE A 3 -29.05 13.02 -12.91
C ILE A 3 -27.85 13.13 -13.87
N PRO A 4 -27.88 12.55 -15.10
CA PRO A 4 -26.74 12.62 -16.01
C PRO A 4 -26.46 14.05 -16.48
N GLU A 5 -27.50 14.82 -16.79
CA GLU A 5 -27.39 16.20 -17.29
C GLU A 5 -26.90 17.16 -16.19
N LYS A 6 -27.37 16.99 -14.94
CA LYS A 6 -26.88 17.77 -13.79
C LYS A 6 -25.40 17.51 -13.50
N ILE A 7 -24.96 16.24 -13.62
CA ILE A 7 -23.56 15.87 -13.48
C ILE A 7 -22.72 16.46 -14.62
N GLN A 8 -23.21 16.39 -15.86
CA GLN A 8 -22.49 16.89 -17.03
C GLN A 8 -22.31 18.42 -16.98
N ASN A 9 -23.36 19.16 -16.61
CA ASN A 9 -23.27 20.61 -16.40
C ASN A 9 -22.31 20.98 -15.26
N PHE A 10 -22.30 20.24 -14.15
CA PHE A 10 -21.33 20.45 -13.08
C PHE A 10 -19.90 20.10 -13.50
N TYR A 11 -19.75 19.03 -14.29
CA TYR A 11 -18.47 18.61 -14.84
C TYR A 11 -17.87 19.71 -15.73
N ASP A 12 -18.64 20.22 -16.68
CA ASP A 12 -18.18 21.26 -17.61
C ASP A 12 -17.94 22.61 -16.92
N ALA A 13 -18.77 22.97 -15.92
CA ALA A 13 -18.66 24.26 -15.23
C ALA A 13 -17.53 24.31 -14.18
N ASN A 14 -17.28 23.22 -13.45
CA ASN A 14 -16.42 23.26 -12.26
C ASN A 14 -15.24 22.28 -12.27
N LEU A 15 -15.37 21.12 -12.93
CA LEU A 15 -14.35 20.09 -12.92
C LEU A 15 -13.39 20.21 -14.10
N LYS A 16 -13.90 20.54 -15.29
CA LYS A 16 -13.10 20.58 -16.53
C LYS A 16 -11.87 21.48 -16.42
N SER A 17 -12.04 22.73 -16.02
CA SER A 17 -10.91 23.66 -15.88
C SER A 17 -9.87 23.18 -14.86
N LYS A 18 -10.30 22.54 -13.77
CA LYS A 18 -9.39 22.05 -12.73
C LYS A 18 -8.72 20.73 -13.10
N LEU A 19 -9.41 19.88 -13.86
CA LEU A 19 -8.83 18.70 -14.48
C LEU A 19 -7.77 19.10 -15.50
N GLU A 20 -7.99 20.15 -16.31
CA GLU A 20 -7.00 20.66 -17.25
C GLU A 20 -5.73 21.15 -16.52
N THR A 21 -5.85 21.93 -15.45
CA THR A 21 -4.68 22.36 -14.66
C THR A 21 -3.96 21.18 -13.99
N LEU A 22 -4.70 20.19 -13.47
CA LEU A 22 -4.11 18.97 -12.91
C LEU A 22 -3.45 18.10 -13.98
N GLU A 23 -4.02 18.02 -15.19
CA GLU A 23 -3.40 17.33 -16.32
C GLU A 23 -2.11 18.02 -16.76
N GLU A 24 -2.07 19.36 -16.77
CA GLU A 24 -0.84 20.12 -17.03
C GLU A 24 0.21 19.87 -15.95
N GLN A 25 -0.17 19.87 -14.67
CA GLN A 25 0.72 19.50 -13.57
C GLN A 25 1.26 18.06 -13.75
N ARG A 26 0.39 17.10 -14.10
CA ARG A 26 0.79 15.73 -14.40
C ARG A 26 1.78 15.68 -15.56
N LYS A 27 1.49 16.37 -16.68
CA LYS A 27 2.38 16.42 -17.86
C LYS A 27 3.74 17.04 -17.51
N ALA A 28 3.77 18.10 -16.70
CA ALA A 28 5.00 18.72 -16.23
C ALA A 28 5.83 17.79 -15.33
N ILE A 29 5.18 17.06 -14.41
CA ILE A 29 5.83 16.05 -13.55
C ILE A 29 6.38 14.92 -14.41
N VAL A 30 5.58 14.35 -15.32
CA VAL A 30 6.00 13.28 -16.24
C VAL A 30 7.20 13.72 -17.07
N ARG A 31 7.23 14.97 -17.57
CA ARG A 31 8.36 15.50 -18.32
C ARG A 31 9.64 15.55 -17.46
N LYS A 32 9.55 16.06 -16.24
CA LYS A 32 10.69 16.12 -15.31
C LYS A 32 11.19 14.72 -14.94
N VAL A 33 10.27 13.80 -14.65
CA VAL A 33 10.59 12.40 -14.30
C VAL A 33 11.24 11.67 -15.48
N LYS A 34 10.73 11.83 -16.71
CA LYS A 34 11.34 11.23 -17.91
C LYS A 34 12.78 11.71 -18.15
N LEU A 35 13.04 13.00 -17.98
CA LEU A 35 14.40 13.56 -18.10
C LEU A 35 15.35 12.96 -17.04
N LEU A 36 14.87 12.79 -15.80
CA LEU A 36 15.66 12.21 -14.71
C LEU A 36 15.94 10.73 -14.92
N ILE A 37 14.95 9.95 -15.36
CA ILE A 37 15.13 8.54 -15.71
C ILE A 37 16.16 8.40 -16.84
N GLY A 38 16.06 9.24 -17.88
CA GLY A 38 17.02 9.25 -18.98
C GLY A 38 18.46 9.54 -18.50
N GLY A 39 18.65 10.59 -17.69
CA GLY A 39 19.96 10.92 -17.11
C GLY A 39 20.51 9.82 -16.20
N TYR A 40 19.64 9.19 -15.41
CA TYR A 40 20.01 8.05 -14.56
C TYR A 40 20.50 6.85 -15.37
N ILE A 41 19.80 6.47 -16.45
CA ILE A 41 20.22 5.36 -17.31
C ILE A 41 21.61 5.64 -17.90
N VAL A 42 21.84 6.86 -18.42
CA VAL A 42 23.14 7.25 -18.96
C VAL A 42 24.24 7.17 -17.90
N LEU A 43 23.97 7.66 -16.68
CA LEU A 43 24.91 7.61 -15.56
C LEU A 43 25.19 6.18 -15.11
N MET A 44 24.18 5.31 -15.06
CA MET A 44 24.35 3.88 -14.72
C MET A 44 25.19 3.16 -15.76
N VAL A 45 24.95 3.41 -17.04
CA VAL A 45 25.75 2.83 -18.13
C VAL A 45 27.22 3.28 -18.05
N ALA A 46 27.46 4.55 -17.71
CA ALA A 46 28.83 5.05 -17.49
C ALA A 46 29.52 4.37 -16.28
N LEU A 47 28.81 4.19 -15.17
CA LEU A 47 29.34 3.49 -13.99
C LEU A 47 29.61 2.00 -14.27
N ILE A 48 28.75 1.35 -15.05
CA ILE A 48 28.95 -0.05 -15.47
C ILE A 48 30.17 -0.15 -16.39
N MET A 49 30.35 0.77 -17.34
CA MET A 49 31.57 0.81 -18.16
C MET A 49 32.83 1.04 -17.32
N MET A 50 32.74 1.88 -16.28
CA MET A 50 33.84 2.16 -15.35
C MET A 50 34.23 0.94 -14.50
N LEU A 51 33.28 0.06 -14.19
CA LEU A 51 33.55 -1.20 -13.46
C LEU A 51 34.55 -2.09 -14.22
N PHE A 52 34.46 -2.16 -15.54
CA PHE A 52 35.37 -2.95 -16.37
C PHE A 52 36.78 -2.34 -16.48
N ALA A 53 36.91 -1.02 -16.29
CA ALA A 53 38.19 -0.32 -16.40
C ALA A 53 39.05 -0.47 -15.14
N ILE A 54 38.42 -0.58 -13.95
CA ILE A 54 39.13 -0.64 -12.66
C ILE A 54 38.53 -1.79 -11.81
N PRO A 55 38.95 -3.04 -12.03
CA PRO A 55 38.38 -4.21 -11.37
C PRO A 55 38.50 -4.15 -9.84
N GLU A 56 39.59 -3.58 -9.32
CA GLU A 56 39.86 -3.50 -7.88
C GLU A 56 38.91 -2.57 -7.11
N ALA A 57 38.15 -1.72 -7.80
CA ALA A 57 37.27 -0.70 -7.20
C ALA A 57 35.77 -1.01 -7.35
N TRP A 58 35.40 -2.29 -7.60
CA TRP A 58 34.03 -2.71 -7.88
C TRP A 58 33.03 -2.31 -6.78
N PHE A 59 33.43 -2.37 -5.50
CA PHE A 59 32.57 -2.07 -4.35
C PHE A 59 32.15 -0.59 -4.27
N LEU A 60 33.03 0.35 -4.65
CA LEU A 60 32.71 1.79 -4.68
C LEU A 60 31.64 2.10 -5.73
N SER A 61 31.71 1.43 -6.88
CA SER A 61 30.73 1.58 -7.95
C SER A 61 29.36 1.07 -7.52
N ILE A 62 29.28 -0.08 -6.85
CA ILE A 62 28.03 -0.62 -6.31
C ILE A 62 27.42 0.31 -5.26
N PHE A 63 28.24 0.80 -4.33
CA PHE A 63 27.78 1.72 -3.29
C PHE A 63 27.25 3.03 -3.90
N GLY A 64 27.94 3.57 -4.90
CA GLY A 64 27.49 4.74 -5.66
C GLY A 64 26.14 4.52 -6.36
N MET A 65 25.95 3.37 -7.01
CA MET A 65 24.69 3.02 -7.67
C MET A 65 23.52 2.94 -6.66
N ILE A 66 23.73 2.32 -5.49
CA ILE A 66 22.72 2.23 -4.44
C ILE A 66 22.35 3.62 -3.92
N LEU A 67 23.33 4.48 -3.62
CA LEU A 67 23.06 5.85 -3.16
C LEU A 67 22.25 6.67 -4.18
N VAL A 68 22.61 6.59 -5.45
CA VAL A 68 21.90 7.30 -6.53
C VAL A 68 20.46 6.79 -6.67
N THR A 69 20.24 5.47 -6.61
CA THR A 69 18.89 4.89 -6.70
C THR A 69 17.98 5.33 -5.55
N ILE A 70 18.48 5.31 -4.32
CA ILE A 70 17.73 5.75 -3.13
C ILE A 70 17.35 7.23 -3.27
N GLY A 71 18.31 8.07 -3.68
CA GLY A 71 18.07 9.50 -3.93
C GLY A 71 16.97 9.75 -4.97
N LEU A 72 16.94 8.97 -6.06
CA LEU A 72 15.90 9.04 -7.08
C LEU A 72 14.52 8.65 -6.57
N VAL A 73 14.43 7.58 -5.78
CA VAL A 73 13.15 7.13 -5.19
C VAL A 73 12.58 8.22 -4.28
N TYR A 74 13.43 8.81 -3.43
CA TYR A 74 13.02 9.93 -2.57
C TYR A 74 12.56 11.14 -3.38
N PHE A 75 13.31 11.52 -4.41
CA PHE A 75 12.98 12.65 -5.28
C PHE A 75 11.67 12.44 -6.05
N TYR A 76 11.46 11.22 -6.57
CA TYR A 76 10.21 10.83 -7.23
C TYR A 76 9.01 10.96 -6.28
N LYS A 77 9.12 10.41 -5.05
CA LYS A 77 8.07 10.55 -4.03
C LYS A 77 7.76 12.01 -3.73
N LYS A 78 8.78 12.86 -3.61
CA LYS A 78 8.63 14.31 -3.37
C LYS A 78 7.92 15.04 -4.51
N LEU A 79 8.16 14.64 -5.77
CA LEU A 79 7.50 15.25 -6.93
C LEU A 79 6.05 14.79 -7.12
N VAL A 80 5.74 13.52 -6.86
CA VAL A 80 4.41 12.93 -7.16
C VAL A 80 3.42 13.11 -6.01
N SER A 81 3.88 13.10 -4.76
CA SER A 81 3.04 13.28 -3.57
C SER A 81 2.10 14.51 -3.65
N PRO A 82 2.58 15.74 -3.94
CA PRO A 82 1.71 16.92 -3.95
C PRO A 82 0.63 16.89 -5.04
N TYR A 83 0.86 16.18 -6.16
CA TYR A 83 -0.16 16.01 -7.19
C TYR A 83 -1.32 15.12 -6.68
N LYS A 84 -1.00 14.01 -6.01
CA LYS A 84 -2.00 13.10 -5.46
C LYS A 84 -2.84 13.76 -4.38
N THR A 85 -2.21 14.48 -3.45
CA THR A 85 -2.92 15.14 -2.34
C THR A 85 -3.84 16.25 -2.85
N ASN A 86 -3.38 17.07 -3.79
CA ASN A 86 -4.21 18.12 -4.40
C ASN A 86 -5.36 17.53 -5.22
N PHE A 87 -5.13 16.45 -5.98
CA PHE A 87 -6.20 15.78 -6.72
C PHE A 87 -7.32 15.31 -5.78
N LYS A 88 -6.97 14.55 -4.73
CA LYS A 88 -7.95 14.05 -3.75
C LYS A 88 -8.70 15.22 -3.10
N LYS A 89 -7.98 16.22 -2.60
CA LYS A 89 -8.56 17.38 -1.92
C LYS A 89 -9.45 18.23 -2.82
N GLU A 90 -9.07 18.46 -4.08
CA GLU A 90 -9.77 19.41 -4.94
C GLU A 90 -10.87 18.79 -5.79
N ILE A 91 -10.71 17.54 -6.22
CA ILE A 91 -11.66 16.85 -7.10
C ILE A 91 -12.64 16.02 -6.28
N VAL A 92 -12.14 15.12 -5.43
CA VAL A 92 -12.99 14.19 -4.67
C VAL A 92 -13.86 14.95 -3.68
N SER A 93 -13.29 15.94 -2.97
CA SER A 93 -14.08 16.81 -2.08
C SER A 93 -15.24 17.49 -2.81
N ARG A 94 -15.01 18.02 -4.01
CA ARG A 94 -16.05 18.71 -4.78
C ARG A 94 -17.12 17.75 -5.31
N ILE A 95 -16.72 16.53 -5.67
CA ILE A 95 -17.67 15.49 -6.09
C ILE A 95 -18.56 15.09 -4.91
N VAL A 96 -17.97 14.87 -3.73
CA VAL A 96 -18.72 14.48 -2.52
C VAL A 96 -19.69 15.59 -2.11
N THR A 97 -19.23 16.85 -2.04
CA THR A 97 -20.11 17.98 -1.72
C THR A 97 -21.18 18.22 -2.79
N PHE A 98 -20.90 17.94 -4.06
CA PHE A 98 -21.91 18.03 -5.12
C PHE A 98 -23.02 16.98 -4.98
N MET A 99 -22.72 15.81 -4.43
CA MET A 99 -23.73 14.78 -4.17
C MET A 99 -24.71 15.21 -3.08
N ASP A 100 -24.20 15.72 -1.95
CA ASP A 100 -25.00 16.27 -0.86
C ASP A 100 -24.16 17.28 -0.07
N ASP A 101 -24.73 18.46 0.23
CA ASP A 101 -24.04 19.52 0.99
C ASP A 101 -23.73 19.08 2.44
N ASN A 102 -24.40 18.03 2.94
CA ASN A 102 -24.20 17.49 4.28
C ASN A 102 -23.12 16.41 4.36
N LEU A 103 -22.44 16.07 3.25
CA LEU A 103 -21.35 15.09 3.23
C LEU A 103 -19.98 15.77 3.39
N ILE A 104 -19.21 15.29 4.36
CA ILE A 104 -17.86 15.75 4.68
C ILE A 104 -16.87 14.71 4.17
N TYR A 105 -15.95 15.13 3.31
CA TYR A 105 -14.86 14.29 2.79
C TYR A 105 -13.51 14.65 3.43
N SER A 106 -12.79 13.63 3.89
CA SER A 106 -11.46 13.74 4.48
C SER A 106 -10.51 12.71 3.85
N PRO A 107 -9.62 13.11 2.91
CA PRO A 107 -8.81 12.17 2.12
C PRO A 107 -7.80 11.36 2.95
N GLU A 108 -7.26 11.96 4.01
CA GLU A 108 -6.22 11.35 4.87
C GLU A 108 -6.83 10.58 6.06
N ASN A 109 -8.12 10.79 6.33
CA ASN A 109 -8.81 10.08 7.40
C ASN A 109 -9.30 8.73 6.89
N LYS A 110 -9.60 7.87 7.85
CA LYS A 110 -10.14 6.53 7.64
C LYS A 110 -11.05 6.18 8.80
N ILE A 111 -11.91 5.20 8.58
CA ILE A 111 -12.65 4.56 9.65
C ILE A 111 -11.63 4.06 10.68
N THR A 112 -11.97 4.18 11.96
CA THR A 112 -11.03 3.80 13.02
C THR A 112 -10.94 2.28 13.13
N LEU A 113 -9.80 1.76 13.60
CA LEU A 113 -9.66 0.33 13.85
C LEU A 113 -10.77 -0.18 14.78
N TYR A 114 -11.14 0.60 15.81
CA TYR A 114 -12.21 0.27 16.75
C TYR A 114 -13.57 0.11 16.07
N GLU A 115 -13.90 0.99 15.14
CA GLU A 115 -15.16 0.95 14.41
C GLU A 115 -15.20 -0.22 13.42
N PHE A 116 -14.06 -0.52 12.77
CA PHE A 116 -13.94 -1.71 11.94
C PHE A 116 -14.03 -3.00 12.73
N THR A 117 -13.39 -3.11 13.89
CA THR A 117 -13.50 -4.30 14.75
C THR A 117 -14.89 -4.45 15.34
N SER A 118 -15.61 -3.35 15.59
CA SER A 118 -17.02 -3.36 16.01
C SER A 118 -17.95 -4.00 14.98
N SER A 119 -17.57 -4.02 13.69
CA SER A 119 -18.34 -4.67 12.62
C SER A 119 -18.32 -6.20 12.68
N ARG A 120 -17.47 -6.79 13.55
CA ARG A 120 -17.26 -8.24 13.70
C ARG A 120 -16.78 -8.97 12.44
N LEU A 121 -16.55 -8.28 11.33
CA LEU A 121 -15.90 -8.85 10.14
C LEU A 121 -14.56 -9.55 10.46
N PRO A 122 -13.71 -9.03 11.36
CA PRO A 122 -12.42 -9.67 11.64
C PRO A 122 -12.54 -10.96 12.47
N GLU A 123 -13.65 -11.18 13.19
CA GLU A 123 -13.79 -12.28 14.17
C GLU A 123 -13.58 -13.66 13.53
N TYR A 124 -14.00 -13.85 12.27
CA TYR A 124 -13.84 -15.12 11.55
C TYR A 124 -12.38 -15.43 11.16
N TRP A 125 -11.58 -14.39 10.92
CA TRP A 125 -10.22 -14.52 10.41
C TRP A 125 -9.17 -14.55 11.53
N LEU A 126 -9.47 -13.90 12.66
CA LEU A 126 -8.55 -13.64 13.77
C LEU A 126 -8.59 -14.70 14.88
N LEU A 127 -9.18 -15.87 14.67
CA LEU A 127 -9.09 -16.94 15.67
C LEU A 127 -7.62 -17.35 15.85
N PRO A 128 -7.04 -17.23 17.07
CA PRO A 128 -5.70 -17.70 17.35
C PRO A 128 -5.66 -19.20 17.08
N ARG A 129 -4.93 -19.60 16.04
CA ARG A 129 -4.72 -21.01 15.72
C ARG A 129 -3.24 -21.29 15.81
N VAL A 130 -2.89 -22.17 16.73
CA VAL A 130 -1.58 -22.82 16.74
C VAL A 130 -1.74 -24.13 16.00
N ARG A 131 -1.20 -24.20 14.79
CA ARG A 131 -1.16 -25.45 14.03
C ARG A 131 0.24 -26.02 14.12
N ARG A 132 0.40 -27.09 14.90
CA ARG A 132 1.58 -27.95 14.80
C ARG A 132 1.31 -28.99 13.72
N ARG A 133 2.06 -28.94 12.63
CA ARG A 133 1.98 -29.97 11.58
C ARG A 133 3.18 -30.91 11.78
N GLY A 134 2.91 -32.14 12.21
CA GLY A 134 3.89 -33.22 12.15
C GLY A 134 3.97 -33.76 10.72
N PHE A 135 5.18 -33.93 10.21
CA PHE A 135 5.39 -34.71 8.98
C PHE A 135 5.25 -36.20 9.31
N PHE A 136 4.24 -36.86 8.75
CA PHE A 136 4.16 -38.32 8.73
C PHE A 136 4.78 -38.81 7.43
N ASN A 137 5.96 -39.41 7.51
CA ASN A 137 6.53 -40.24 6.46
C ASN A 137 6.04 -41.69 6.62
N ASN A 138 5.98 -42.43 5.50
CA ASN A 138 5.41 -43.79 5.41
C ASN A 138 6.38 -44.90 5.90
N TRP A 139 7.35 -44.58 6.74
CA TRP A 139 8.33 -45.53 7.28
C TRP A 139 8.61 -45.15 8.73
N GLY A 140 8.59 -46.14 9.62
CA GLY A 140 8.49 -45.98 11.07
C GLY A 140 9.59 -45.16 11.77
N TRP A 141 9.30 -44.88 13.05
CA TRP A 141 10.00 -44.13 14.10
C TRP A 141 11.46 -43.70 13.80
N GLU A 142 11.67 -42.46 13.34
CA GLU A 142 13.00 -41.85 13.21
C GLU A 142 12.96 -40.34 13.54
N SER A 143 13.43 -40.01 14.76
CA SER A 143 13.77 -38.69 15.33
C SER A 143 12.77 -37.51 15.19
N ASP A 144 12.06 -37.26 16.29
CA ASP A 144 11.21 -36.09 16.57
C ASP A 144 11.95 -34.72 16.66
N ARG A 145 13.01 -34.49 15.86
CA ARG A 145 13.80 -33.24 15.94
C ARG A 145 14.01 -32.47 14.64
N TRP A 146 13.64 -33.02 13.48
CA TRP A 146 13.84 -32.35 12.20
C TRP A 146 12.53 -32.33 11.40
N GLY A 147 11.89 -31.17 11.31
CA GLY A 147 10.69 -30.99 10.47
C GLY A 147 9.39 -30.60 11.19
N SER A 148 9.43 -30.06 12.40
CA SER A 148 8.25 -29.43 12.98
C SER A 148 8.11 -28.00 12.46
N THR A 149 6.97 -27.69 11.83
CA THR A 149 6.54 -26.31 11.59
C THR A 149 5.48 -25.95 12.60
N VAL A 150 5.73 -24.89 13.36
CA VAL A 150 4.70 -24.28 14.21
C VAL A 150 4.25 -22.99 13.54
N ILE A 151 2.96 -22.92 13.22
CA ILE A 151 2.34 -21.71 12.66
C ILE A 151 1.51 -21.06 13.77
N TYR A 152 1.81 -19.80 14.04
CA TYR A 152 1.08 -18.94 14.96
C TYR A 152 0.39 -17.85 14.14
N ARG A 153 -0.91 -17.69 14.37
CA ARG A 153 -1.68 -16.56 13.85
C ARG A 153 -1.89 -15.54 14.98
N SER A 154 -1.50 -14.29 14.74
CA SER A 154 -1.88 -13.16 15.60
C SER A 154 -3.40 -13.07 15.63
N GLY A 155 -3.99 -13.12 16.83
CA GLY A 155 -5.44 -13.02 17.02
C GLY A 155 -5.99 -11.60 16.85
N GLU A 156 -5.18 -10.70 16.28
CA GLU A 156 -5.42 -9.27 16.21
C GLU A 156 -5.04 -8.74 14.81
N ILE A 157 -5.43 -7.50 14.53
CA ILE A 157 -5.05 -6.81 13.30
C ILE A 157 -3.69 -6.14 13.52
N ASP A 158 -2.65 -6.68 12.88
CA ASP A 158 -1.28 -6.19 13.01
C ASP A 158 -0.97 -4.98 12.11
N ARG A 159 -1.61 -4.90 10.93
CA ARG A 159 -1.45 -3.77 10.01
C ARG A 159 -2.80 -3.18 9.65
N TRP A 160 -2.88 -1.86 9.80
CA TRP A 160 -4.08 -1.07 9.56
C TRP A 160 -3.73 0.19 8.77
N SER A 161 -4.29 0.30 7.57
CA SER A 161 -4.24 1.50 6.74
C SER A 161 -5.60 1.72 6.06
N GLY A 162 -5.75 2.88 5.45
CA GLY A 162 -7.02 3.31 4.87
C GLY A 162 -6.95 4.80 4.56
N GLU A 163 -7.85 5.22 3.70
CA GLU A 163 -7.94 6.58 3.18
C GLU A 163 -9.38 6.87 2.71
N ASP A 164 -9.61 8.09 2.23
CA ASP A 164 -10.85 8.47 1.54
C ASP A 164 -12.11 8.34 2.43
N TYR A 165 -12.03 8.87 3.64
CA TYR A 165 -13.16 8.93 4.57
C TYR A 165 -14.24 9.92 4.14
N VAL A 166 -15.49 9.47 4.16
CA VAL A 166 -16.69 10.28 3.97
C VAL A 166 -17.66 10.01 5.10
N GLU A 167 -18.28 11.06 5.64
CA GLU A 167 -19.40 10.95 6.59
C GLU A 167 -20.46 12.02 6.32
N GLY A 168 -21.73 11.72 6.64
CA GLY A 168 -22.79 12.72 6.62
C GLY A 168 -24.19 12.11 6.54
N LEU A 169 -25.18 12.96 6.30
CA LEU A 169 -26.56 12.55 6.09
C LEU A 169 -26.86 12.56 4.59
N LEU A 170 -27.27 11.42 4.04
CA LEU A 170 -27.83 11.33 2.70
C LEU A 170 -29.36 11.26 2.83
N GLY A 171 -30.02 12.41 2.68
CA GLY A 171 -31.44 12.57 3.02
C GLY A 171 -31.68 12.41 4.53
N SER A 172 -32.26 11.30 4.95
CA SER A 172 -32.47 10.95 6.38
C SER A 172 -31.55 9.83 6.88
N THR A 173 -30.72 9.27 6.01
CA THR A 173 -29.85 8.13 6.34
C THR A 173 -28.45 8.64 6.68
N ALA A 174 -27.94 8.32 7.87
CA ALA A 174 -26.54 8.55 8.20
C ALA A 174 -25.67 7.56 7.42
N VAL A 175 -24.72 8.08 6.65
CA VAL A 175 -23.81 7.30 5.82
C VAL A 175 -22.38 7.65 6.20
N LYS A 176 -21.55 6.62 6.28
CA LYS A 176 -20.13 6.76 6.55
C LYS A 176 -19.38 5.66 5.82
N PHE A 177 -18.31 6.00 5.13
CA PHE A 177 -17.48 5.00 4.45
C PHE A 177 -16.04 5.46 4.27
N SER A 178 -15.12 4.51 4.16
CA SER A 178 -13.72 4.77 3.78
C SER A 178 -13.09 3.55 3.12
N GLU A 179 -12.00 3.75 2.40
CA GLU A 179 -11.14 2.64 2.01
C GLU A 179 -10.40 2.11 3.25
N VAL A 180 -10.38 0.80 3.41
CA VAL A 180 -9.77 0.10 4.54
C VAL A 180 -8.91 -1.04 4.04
N HIS A 181 -7.71 -1.15 4.59
CA HIS A 181 -6.79 -2.24 4.40
C HIS A 181 -6.34 -2.81 5.75
N ALA A 182 -6.74 -4.04 6.05
CA ALA A 182 -6.50 -4.72 7.32
C ALA A 182 -5.74 -6.03 7.09
N GLN A 183 -4.68 -6.28 7.86
CA GLN A 183 -3.88 -7.50 7.75
C GLN A 183 -3.55 -8.09 9.12
N TYR A 184 -3.47 -9.42 9.21
CA TYR A 184 -2.93 -10.14 10.37
C TYR A 184 -1.55 -10.70 10.07
N LYS A 185 -0.78 -10.93 11.14
CA LYS A 185 0.53 -11.54 11.10
C LYS A 185 0.43 -13.05 11.31
N GLU A 186 1.07 -13.81 10.42
CA GLU A 186 1.34 -15.23 10.56
C GLU A 186 2.84 -15.43 10.78
N ILE A 187 3.19 -16.12 11.86
CA ILE A 187 4.57 -16.45 12.21
C ILE A 187 4.72 -17.96 12.02
N SER A 188 5.68 -18.35 11.20
CA SER A 188 6.04 -19.74 11.00
C SER A 188 7.45 -19.98 11.56
N GLU A 189 7.56 -20.91 12.49
CA GLU A 189 8.82 -21.36 13.09
C GLU A 189 9.15 -22.76 12.56
N TYR A 190 10.39 -22.96 12.10
CA TYR A 190 10.88 -24.23 11.54
C TYR A 190 12.17 -24.66 12.27
N CYS A 191 12.29 -25.95 12.59
CA CYS A 191 13.51 -26.58 13.12
C CYS A 191 14.19 -27.45 12.05
N CYS A 192 15.51 -27.43 11.80
CA CYS A 192 16.59 -26.47 12.01
C CYS A 192 17.56 -26.62 10.81
N ASP A 193 18.51 -25.70 10.64
CA ASP A 193 19.74 -25.91 9.86
C ASP A 193 20.69 -26.93 10.56
N GLU A 194 21.82 -27.29 9.96
CA GLU A 194 22.76 -28.31 10.52
C GLU A 194 23.23 -28.03 11.97
N GLU A 195 23.07 -26.80 12.46
CA GLU A 195 23.49 -26.33 13.79
C GLU A 195 22.37 -26.36 14.85
N GLY A 196 21.13 -26.68 14.47
CA GLY A 196 20.02 -26.77 15.40
C GLY A 196 19.35 -25.43 15.71
N ASN A 197 19.55 -24.40 14.88
CA ASN A 197 18.92 -23.10 15.07
C ASN A 197 17.48 -23.08 14.54
N MET A 198 16.59 -22.40 15.28
CA MET A 198 15.20 -22.18 14.85
C MET A 198 15.14 -20.98 13.89
N GLU A 199 14.58 -21.20 12.70
CA GLU A 199 14.29 -20.11 11.77
C GLU A 199 12.84 -19.63 11.93
N THR A 200 12.66 -18.31 11.96
CA THR A 200 11.34 -17.68 12.02
C THR A 200 11.06 -16.90 10.74
N SER A 201 9.95 -17.22 10.09
CA SER A 201 9.41 -16.45 8.96
C SER A 201 8.13 -15.73 9.36
N THR A 202 8.02 -14.45 9.01
CA THR A 202 6.83 -13.63 9.24
C THR A 202 6.17 -13.32 7.91
N THR A 203 4.90 -13.70 7.76
CA THR A 203 4.07 -13.39 6.60
C THR A 203 2.86 -12.58 7.02
N TYR A 204 2.47 -11.60 6.22
CA TYR A 204 1.26 -10.81 6.45
C TYR A 204 0.16 -11.26 5.49
N HIS A 205 -1.05 -11.44 6.02
CA HIS A 205 -2.20 -11.85 5.25
C HIS A 205 -3.32 -10.81 5.36
N THR A 206 -3.86 -10.43 4.21
CA THR A 206 -4.97 -9.48 4.11
C THR A 206 -6.28 -10.12 4.63
N ILE A 207 -6.95 -9.41 5.54
CA ILE A 207 -8.29 -9.73 6.04
C ILE A 207 -9.34 -9.03 5.17
N PHE A 208 -9.10 -7.75 4.90
CA PHE A 208 -10.01 -6.88 4.16
C PHE A 208 -9.20 -5.84 3.39
N ASP A 209 -9.59 -5.60 2.15
CA ASP A 209 -8.99 -4.61 1.25
C ASP A 209 -10.07 -4.06 0.32
N GLY A 210 -10.58 -2.87 0.65
CA GLY A 210 -11.64 -2.25 -0.14
C GLY A 210 -12.43 -1.17 0.59
N LEU A 211 -13.59 -0.83 0.03
CA LEU A 211 -14.51 0.18 0.58
C LEU A 211 -15.33 -0.43 1.73
N PHE A 212 -15.22 0.15 2.92
CA PHE A 212 -15.99 -0.22 4.10
C PHE A 212 -17.03 0.88 4.39
N PHE A 213 -18.28 0.50 4.65
CA PHE A 213 -19.44 1.39 4.82
C PHE A 213 -20.40 0.87 5.90
#